data_AF-J1H3E0-F1
#
_entry.id   AF-J1H3E0-F1
#
_cell.length_a   1.000
_cell.length_b   1.000
_cell.length_c   1.000
_cell.angle_alpha   90.00
_cell.angle_beta   90.00
_cell.angle_gamma   90.00
#
_symmetry.space_group_name_H-M   'P 1'
#
loop_
_entity.id
_entity.type
_entity.pdbx_description
1 polymer ?
#
loop_
_entity_poly.entity_id
_entity_poly.type
_entity_poly.pdbx_seq_one_letter_code
_entity_poly.pdbx_strand_id
1 'polypeptide(L)'
;MHQFVSMANDSGLPAGLDGMVLLTTVLYAVLGVLLLMLFAWLINLIFKLDLRRELIEDQNPGLGLAFAGTAIAIAIIIAATIIA
;
A
#
# COMPACT_ATOMS: atom_id res chain seq x y z
N MET A 1 25.31 10.74 21.87
CA MET A 1 24.77 10.37 20.54
C MET A 1 23.36 10.93 20.25
N HIS A 2 22.61 11.45 21.22
CA HIS A 2 21.32 12.13 20.97
C HIS A 2 21.44 13.52 20.30
N GLN A 3 22.59 14.19 20.38
CA GLN A 3 22.76 15.55 19.84
C GLN A 3 22.97 15.62 18.32
N PHE A 4 23.45 14.54 17.67
CA PHE A 4 23.66 14.52 16.22
C PHE A 4 22.35 14.33 15.44
N VAL A 5 21.34 13.67 16.03
CA VAL A 5 20.01 13.51 15.44
C VAL A 5 19.22 14.83 15.48
N SER A 6 19.41 15.65 16.52
CA SER A 6 18.77 16.97 16.63
C SER A 6 19.21 17.91 15.50
N MET A 7 20.49 17.88 15.10
CA MET A 7 21.01 18.79 14.05
C MET A 7 20.60 18.38 12.62
N ALA A 8 20.17 17.13 12.41
CA ALA A 8 19.69 16.66 11.11
C ALA A 8 18.19 16.96 10.87
N ASN A 9 17.46 17.36 11.93
CA ASN A 9 16.01 17.56 11.92
C ASN A 9 15.61 19.06 11.94
N ASP A 10 16.57 19.97 11.73
CA ASP A 10 16.35 21.42 11.73
C ASP A 10 15.88 21.93 10.35
N SER A 11 14.92 21.23 9.72
CA SER A 11 14.31 21.67 8.44
C SER A 11 13.42 22.91 8.61
N GLY A 12 13.08 23.29 9.85
CA GLY A 12 12.12 24.34 10.19
C GLY A 12 10.67 23.99 9.79
N LEU A 13 10.46 22.77 9.27
CA LEU A 13 9.16 22.28 8.82
C LEU A 13 8.41 21.62 9.98
N PRO A 14 7.06 21.66 9.97
CA PRO A 14 6.26 20.92 10.93
C PRO A 14 6.58 19.42 10.88
N ALA A 15 6.57 18.77 12.04
CA ALA A 15 6.85 17.34 12.16
C ALA A 15 5.97 16.53 11.18
N GLY A 16 6.60 15.73 10.33
CA GLY A 16 5.94 14.90 9.31
C GLY A 16 5.97 15.45 7.88
N LEU A 17 6.47 16.66 7.66
CA LEU A 17 6.66 17.25 6.33
C LEU A 17 8.12 17.16 5.83
N ASP A 18 8.99 16.48 6.58
CA ASP A 18 10.37 16.28 6.16
C ASP A 18 10.43 15.50 4.85
N GLY A 19 11.33 15.91 3.95
CA GLY A 19 11.42 15.33 2.60
C GLY A 19 11.62 13.80 2.61
N MET A 20 12.29 13.27 3.63
CA MET A 20 12.46 11.83 3.81
C MET A 20 11.13 11.13 4.14
N VAL A 21 10.28 11.74 4.99
CA VAL A 21 8.96 11.20 5.36
C VAL A 21 8.02 11.20 4.15
N LEU A 22 8.05 12.26 3.35
CA LEU A 22 7.27 12.33 2.11
C LEU A 22 7.73 11.27 1.11
N LEU A 23 9.04 11.10 0.94
CA LEU A 23 9.60 10.09 0.03
C LEU A 23 9.18 8.67 0.44
N THR A 24 9.33 8.32 1.72
CA THR A 24 8.92 6.99 2.20
C THR A 24 7.42 6.78 2.07
N THR A 25 6.60 7.78 2.39
CA THR A 25 5.14 7.73 2.23
C THR A 25 4.74 7.44 0.77
N VAL A 26 5.33 8.15 -0.18
CA VAL A 26 5.05 7.94 -1.61
C VAL A 26 5.52 6.55 -2.06
N LEU A 27 6.70 6.10 -1.64
CA LEU A 27 7.22 4.79 -1.99
C LEU A 27 6.30 3.66 -1.49
N TYR A 28 5.85 3.72 -0.24
CA TYR A 28 4.95 2.71 0.31
C TYR A 28 3.55 2.78 -0.30
N ALA A 29 3.04 3.97 -0.63
CA ALA A 29 1.77 4.11 -1.35
C ALA A 29 1.83 3.46 -2.74
N VAL A 30 2.90 3.72 -3.51
CA VAL A 30 3.13 3.09 -4.81
C VAL A 30 3.28 1.58 -4.66
N LEU A 31 4.03 1.10 -3.66
CA LEU A 31 4.18 -0.32 -3.38
C LEU A 31 2.83 -0.99 -3.11
N GLY A 32 1.96 -0.36 -2.31
CA GLY A 32 0.62 -0.87 -2.03
C GLY A 32 -0.23 -1.03 -3.30
N VAL A 33 -0.20 -0.04 -4.20
CA VAL A 33 -0.89 -0.10 -5.49
C VAL A 33 -0.32 -1.22 -6.38
N LEU A 34 1.01 -1.36 -6.44
CA LEU A 34 1.66 -2.42 -7.21
C LEU A 34 1.30 -3.81 -6.68
N LEU A 35 1.22 -3.98 -5.35
CA LEU A 35 0.80 -5.25 -4.74
C LEU A 35 -0.67 -5.57 -5.06
N LEU A 36 -1.55 -4.57 -5.08
CA LEU A 36 -2.95 -4.76 -5.50
C LEU A 36 -3.08 -5.13 -6.99
N MET A 37 -2.29 -4.49 -7.86
CA MET A 37 -2.22 -4.84 -9.28
C MET A 37 -1.69 -6.27 -9.47
N LEU A 38 -0.66 -6.64 -8.72
CA LEU A 38 -0.11 -7.99 -8.73
C LEU A 38 -1.15 -9.02 -8.27
N PHE A 39 -1.90 -8.73 -7.21
CA PHE A 39 -3.00 -9.58 -6.76
C PHE A 39 -4.06 -9.76 -7.86
N ALA A 40 -4.50 -8.67 -8.48
CA ALA A 40 -5.46 -8.72 -9.59
C ALA A 40 -4.98 -9.63 -10.74
N TRP A 41 -3.70 -9.48 -11.11
CA TRP A 41 -3.08 -10.30 -12.13
C TRP A 41 -2.96 -11.76 -11.72
N LEU A 42 -2.53 -12.04 -10.49
CA LEU A 42 -2.40 -13.39 -9.95
C LEU A 42 -3.73 -14.13 -9.92
N ILE A 43 -4.82 -13.49 -9.51
CA ILE A 43 -6.10 -14.18 -9.44
C ILE A 43 -6.68 -14.47 -10.83
N ASN A 44 -6.49 -13.56 -11.80
CA ASN A 44 -6.82 -13.84 -13.20
C ASN A 44 -5.99 -15.03 -13.73
N LEU A 45 -4.69 -15.08 -13.41
CA LEU A 45 -3.81 -16.17 -13.85
C LEU A 45 -4.14 -17.52 -13.18
N ILE A 46 -4.33 -17.54 -11.87
CA ILE A 46 -4.52 -18.76 -11.08
C ILE A 46 -5.90 -19.36 -11.34
N PHE A 47 -6.95 -18.53 -11.30
CA PHE A 47 -8.32 -19.00 -11.43
C PHE A 47 -8.86 -18.95 -12.86
N LYS A 48 -8.08 -18.42 -13.82
CA LYS A 48 -8.49 -18.21 -15.23
C LYS A 48 -9.82 -17.44 -15.33
N LEU A 49 -10.00 -16.46 -14.45
CA LEU A 49 -11.21 -15.65 -14.33
C LEU A 49 -11.01 -14.29 -15.01
N ASP A 50 -11.97 -13.87 -15.82
CA ASP A 50 -12.00 -12.47 -16.29
C ASP A 50 -12.51 -11.56 -15.16
N LEU A 51 -11.55 -11.01 -14.40
CA LEU A 51 -11.82 -10.12 -13.28
C LEU A 51 -12.70 -8.93 -13.63
N ARG A 52 -12.48 -8.35 -14.81
CA ARG A 52 -13.23 -7.17 -15.22
C ARG A 52 -14.69 -7.54 -15.42
N ARG A 53 -14.92 -8.69 -16.08
CA ARG A 53 -16.27 -9.20 -16.29
C ARG A 53 -16.96 -9.52 -14.96
N GLU A 54 -16.25 -10.24 -14.09
CA GLU A 54 -16.83 -10.74 -12.85
C GLU A 54 -17.12 -9.61 -11.84
N LEU A 55 -16.31 -8.53 -11.80
CA LEU A 55 -16.58 -7.36 -10.96
C LEU A 55 -17.61 -6.39 -11.56
N ILE A 56 -17.56 -6.14 -12.87
CA ILE A 56 -18.37 -5.08 -13.50
C ILE A 56 -19.72 -5.61 -13.98
N GLU A 57 -19.72 -6.73 -14.68
CA GLU A 57 -20.92 -7.30 -15.31
C GLU A 57 -21.66 -8.22 -14.33
N ASP A 58 -20.95 -9.21 -13.77
CA ASP A 58 -21.55 -10.20 -12.88
C ASP A 58 -21.69 -9.68 -11.43
N GLN A 59 -21.09 -8.51 -11.14
CA GLN A 59 -21.15 -7.82 -9.85
C GLN A 59 -20.88 -8.74 -8.65
N ASN A 60 -19.92 -9.66 -8.80
CA ASN A 60 -19.68 -10.70 -7.81
C ASN A 60 -19.16 -10.10 -6.49
N PRO A 61 -19.98 -10.13 -5.41
CA PRO A 61 -19.59 -9.54 -4.13
C PRO A 61 -18.45 -10.31 -3.46
N GLY A 62 -18.28 -11.59 -3.80
CA GLY A 62 -17.18 -12.42 -3.29
C GLY A 62 -15.82 -11.94 -3.79
N LEU A 63 -15.70 -11.59 -5.07
CA LEU A 63 -14.47 -11.00 -5.60
C LEU A 63 -14.24 -9.58 -5.05
N GLY A 64 -15.30 -8.79 -4.88
CA GLY A 64 -15.21 -7.48 -4.23
C GLY A 64 -14.66 -7.59 -2.80
N LEU A 65 -15.17 -8.55 -2.02
CA LEU A 65 -14.70 -8.82 -0.66
C LEU A 65 -13.24 -9.30 -0.64
N ALA A 66 -12.85 -10.16 -1.59
CA ALA A 66 -11.47 -10.62 -1.70
C ALA A 66 -10.50 -9.46 -1.99
N PHE A 67 -10.87 -8.53 -2.89
CA PHE A 67 -10.09 -7.32 -3.15
C PHE A 67 -9.96 -6.42 -1.92
N ALA A 68 -11.08 -6.16 -1.24
CA ALA A 68 -11.08 -5.34 -0.04
C ALA A 68 -10.23 -5.97 1.08
N GLY A 69 -10.35 -7.28 1.29
CA GLY A 69 -9.57 -8.04 2.26
C GLY A 69 -8.07 -7.98 1.96
N THR A 70 -7.67 -8.17 0.70
CA THR A 70 -6.26 -8.06 0.31
C THR A 70 -5.74 -6.63 0.47
N ALA A 71 -6.52 -5.60 0.14
CA ALA A 71 -6.13 -4.21 0.36
C ALA A 71 -5.87 -3.90 1.85
N ILE A 72 -6.75 -4.37 2.74
CA ILE A 72 -6.59 -4.23 4.18
C ILE A 72 -5.35 -4.99 4.66
N ALA A 73 -5.15 -6.24 4.21
CA ALA A 73 -3.98 -7.03 4.57
C ALA A 73 -2.67 -6.35 4.17
N ILE A 74 -2.59 -5.82 2.93
CA ILE A 74 -1.42 -5.06 2.45
C ILE A 74 -1.19 -3.82 3.32
N ALA A 75 -2.25 -3.07 3.65
CA ALA A 75 -2.14 -1.88 4.50
C ALA A 75 -1.59 -2.24 5.89
N ILE A 76 -2.05 -3.33 6.50
CA ILE A 76 -1.55 -3.81 7.80
C ILE A 76 -0.08 -4.22 7.70
N ILE A 77 0.32 -4.95 6.66
CA ILE A 77 1.71 -5.37 6.45
C ILE A 77 2.61 -4.14 6.32
N ILE A 78 2.22 -3.18 5.48
CA ILE A 78 2.98 -1.93 5.30
C ILE A 78 3.07 -1.16 6.63
N ALA A 79 1.96 -1.02 7.35
CA ALA A 79 1.96 -0.34 8.66
C ALA A 79 2.90 -1.03 9.65
N ALA A 80 2.90 -2.37 9.69
CA ALA A 80 3.82 -3.14 10.52
C ALA A 80 5.29 -2.91 10.11
N THR A 81 5.59 -2.80 8.82
CA THR A 81 6.96 -2.53 8.34
C THR A 81 7.45 -1.11 8.62
N ILE A 82 6.56 -0.13 8.72
CA ILE A 82 6.93 1.26 9.03
C ILE A 82 7.17 1.44 10.54
N ILE A 83 6.42 0.70 11.38
CA ILE A 83 6.50 0.80 12.84
C ILE A 83 7.67 -0.04 13.40
N ALA A 84 8.09 -1.09 12.70
CA ALA A 84 9.19 -1.98 13.08
C ALA A 84 10.57 -1.35 12.83
#